data_AF-A0A2B4S5B8-F1
#
_entry.id   AF-A0A2B4S5B8-F1
#
_cell.length_a   1.000
_cell.length_b   1.000
_cell.length_c   1.000
_cell.angle_alpha   90.00
_cell.angle_beta   90.00
_cell.angle_gamma   90.00
#
_symmetry.space_group_name_H-M   'P 1'
#
loop_
_entity.id
_entity.type
_entity.pdbx_description
1 polymer ?
#
loop_
_entity_poly.entity_id
_entity_poly.type
_entity_poly.pdbx_seq_one_letter_code
_entity_poly.pdbx_strand_id
1 'polypeptide(L)'
;MSDVNHKHILKKFYDQLLEDVDPDKVGIHLAQSKTITEMELRALIINEGRMQTLLRMIANKGQEAYEEFLKALEKEKCFVAYHLLKEEKAISDYKLKETIEKLRKIKEELLPLKEKAAIEKTTFKKERMEKG
;
A
#
# COMPACT_ATOMS: atom_id res chain seq x y z
N MET A 1 -1.11 -8.46 -5.12
CA MET A 1 -0.72 -7.25 -5.87
C MET A 1 -1.09 -6.03 -5.01
N SER A 2 -0.24 -5.17 -4.49
CA SER A 2 1.22 -5.01 -4.51
C SER A 2 1.65 -4.43 -3.15
N ASP A 3 2.46 -5.16 -2.39
CA ASP A 3 3.13 -4.75 -1.14
C ASP A 3 4.34 -3.81 -1.45
N VAL A 4 4.16 -2.92 -2.44
CA VAL A 4 5.24 -2.18 -3.14
C VAL A 4 5.07 -0.66 -2.96
N ASN A 5 3.96 -0.21 -2.36
CA ASN A 5 3.71 1.22 -2.16
C ASN A 5 4.74 1.83 -1.20
N HIS A 6 4.96 1.22 -0.03
CA HIS A 6 5.90 1.76 0.95
C HIS A 6 7.33 1.84 0.41
N LYS A 7 7.83 0.82 -0.29
CA LYS A 7 9.17 0.84 -0.91
C LYS A 7 9.34 2.01 -1.89
N HIS A 8 8.31 2.25 -2.71
CA HIS A 8 8.33 3.36 -3.66
C HIS A 8 8.32 4.71 -2.94
N ILE A 9 7.47 4.87 -1.92
CA ILE A 9 7.38 6.09 -1.13
C ILE A 9 8.72 6.38 -0.42
N LEU A 10 9.29 5.39 0.28
CA LEU A 10 10.60 5.54 0.94
C LEU A 10 11.71 5.93 -0.04
N LYS A 11 11.68 5.39 -1.28
CA LYS A 11 12.62 5.78 -2.33
C LYS A 11 12.38 7.21 -2.82
N LYS A 12 11.13 7.63 -2.96
CA LYS A 12 10.76 8.98 -3.44
C LYS A 12 11.19 10.07 -2.45
N PHE A 13 11.04 9.80 -1.15
CA PHE A 13 11.38 10.74 -0.08
C PHE A 13 12.76 10.48 0.53
N TYR A 14 13.61 9.69 -0.13
CA TYR A 14 14.86 9.20 0.45
C TYR A 14 15.76 10.34 0.95
N ASP A 15 16.04 11.33 0.10
CA ASP A 15 16.93 12.44 0.47
C ASP A 15 16.36 13.27 1.63
N GLN A 16 15.05 13.56 1.59
CA GLN A 16 14.36 14.26 2.68
C GLN A 16 14.45 13.46 4.00
N LEU A 17 14.27 12.14 3.94
CA LEU A 17 14.36 11.27 5.11
C LEU A 17 15.79 11.20 5.65
N LEU A 18 16.83 11.34 4.80
CA LEU A 18 18.22 11.41 5.26
C LEU A 18 18.57 12.73 5.91
N GLU A 19 17.98 13.83 5.46
CA GLU A 19 18.28 15.18 5.93
C GLU A 19 17.49 15.54 7.21
N ASP A 20 16.20 15.21 7.23
CA ASP A 20 15.26 15.77 8.22
C ASP A 20 15.04 14.87 9.45
N VAL A 21 15.35 13.57 9.37
CA VAL A 21 14.96 12.58 10.38
C VAL A 21 16.14 12.14 11.22
N ASP A 22 15.92 12.07 12.54
CA ASP A 22 16.88 11.50 13.48
C ASP A 22 16.71 9.97 13.57
N PRO A 23 17.66 9.18 13.04
CA PRO A 23 17.57 7.72 13.03
C PRO A 23 17.58 7.10 14.43
N ASP A 24 18.14 7.78 15.44
CA ASP A 24 18.20 7.25 16.80
C ASP A 24 16.83 7.36 17.47
N LYS A 25 16.17 8.51 17.36
CA LYS A 25 14.82 8.70 17.92
C LYS A 25 13.81 7.75 17.28
N VAL A 26 13.86 7.65 15.96
CA VAL A 26 12.97 6.74 15.23
C VAL A 26 13.33 5.28 15.53
N GLY A 27 14.61 4.93 15.55
CA GLY A 27 15.09 3.59 15.91
C GLY A 27 14.66 3.15 17.31
N ILE A 28 14.73 4.03 18.30
CA ILE A 28 14.28 3.76 19.68
C ILE A 28 12.78 3.47 19.71
N HIS A 29 11.95 4.28 19.06
CA HIS A 29 10.51 4.02 18.98
C HIS A 29 10.23 2.66 18.33
N LEU A 30 10.91 2.36 17.22
CA LEU A 30 10.74 1.08 16.50
C LEU A 30 11.19 -0.14 17.32
N ALA A 31 12.16 0.01 18.21
CA ALA A 31 12.55 -1.05 19.13
C ALA A 31 11.50 -1.22 20.24
N GLN A 32 10.95 -0.12 20.76
CA GLN A 32 9.88 -0.14 21.76
C GLN A 32 8.60 -0.80 21.24
N SER A 33 8.28 -0.59 19.96
CA SER A 33 7.15 -1.24 19.28
C SER A 33 7.43 -2.69 18.84
N LYS A 34 8.66 -3.20 19.07
CA LYS A 34 9.14 -4.52 18.61
C LYS A 34 9.20 -4.67 17.09
N THR A 35 9.15 -3.57 16.34
CA THR A 35 9.31 -3.57 14.88
C THR A 35 10.75 -3.92 14.48
N ILE A 36 11.72 -3.43 15.25
CA ILE A 36 13.11 -3.87 15.18
C ILE A 36 13.53 -4.51 16.51
N THR A 37 14.46 -5.44 16.45
CA THR A 37 15.05 -6.08 17.62
C THR A 37 16.08 -5.18 18.28
N GLU A 38 16.42 -5.45 19.54
CA GLU A 38 17.49 -4.73 20.23
C GLU A 38 18.84 -4.91 19.53
N MET A 39 19.09 -6.08 18.94
CA MET A 39 20.30 -6.35 18.17
C MET A 39 20.36 -5.48 16.90
N GLU A 40 19.23 -5.36 16.19
CA GLU A 40 19.11 -4.48 15.04
C GLU A 40 19.30 -3.01 15.42
N LEU A 41 18.75 -2.56 16.55
CA LEU A 41 18.97 -1.20 17.06
C LEU A 41 20.46 -0.95 17.39
N ARG A 42 21.11 -1.88 18.09
CA ARG A 42 22.54 -1.78 18.40
C ARG A 42 23.40 -1.73 17.13
N ALA A 43 23.06 -2.54 16.13
CA ALA A 43 23.72 -2.53 14.82
C ALA A 43 23.48 -1.20 14.07
N LEU A 44 22.31 -0.57 14.26
CA LEU A 44 22.00 0.73 13.71
C LEU A 44 22.90 1.82 14.30
N ILE A 45 23.07 1.84 15.63
CA ILE A 45 23.81 2.90 16.34
C ILE A 45 25.28 2.99 15.90
N ILE A 46 25.91 1.85 15.58
CA ILE A 46 27.33 1.79 15.19
C ILE A 46 27.57 1.99 13.68
N ASN A 47 26.52 2.13 12.88
CA ASN A 47 26.62 2.27 11.43
C ASN A 47 26.87 3.75 11.05
N GLU A 48 27.72 4.05 10.07
CA GLU A 48 27.88 5.46 9.62
C GLU A 48 26.69 5.92 8.74
N GLY A 49 26.03 4.99 8.06
CA GLY A 49 24.84 5.19 7.26
C GLY A 49 23.56 4.72 7.96
N ARG A 50 23.34 5.20 9.18
CA ARG A 50 22.24 4.74 10.06
C ARG A 50 20.88 4.88 9.41
N MET A 51 20.59 6.06 8.87
CA MET A 51 19.30 6.32 8.25
C MET A 51 19.12 5.51 6.96
N GLN A 52 20.15 5.37 6.11
CA GLN A 52 20.09 4.49 4.94
C GLN A 52 19.80 3.03 5.33
N THR A 53 20.44 2.56 6.40
CA THR A 53 20.28 1.20 6.92
C THR A 53 18.87 1.00 7.49
N LEU A 54 18.36 1.98 8.24
CA LEU A 54 17.01 1.97 8.79
C LEU A 54 15.97 1.88 7.69
N LEU A 55 16.03 2.76 6.68
CA LEU A 55 15.10 2.78 5.55
C LEU A 55 15.09 1.45 4.79
N ARG A 56 16.27 0.84 4.61
CA ARG A 56 16.40 -0.48 4.00
C ARG A 56 15.75 -1.57 4.84
N MET A 57 15.95 -1.55 6.15
CA MET A 57 15.31 -2.50 7.06
C MET A 57 13.79 -2.38 7.03
N ILE A 58 13.25 -1.16 7.10
CA ILE A 58 11.80 -0.90 7.02
C ILE A 58 11.25 -1.43 5.69
N ALA A 59 11.90 -1.10 4.57
CA ALA A 59 11.51 -1.60 3.26
C ALA A 59 11.52 -3.14 3.18
N ASN A 60 12.45 -3.82 3.85
CA ASN A 60 12.55 -5.27 3.82
C ASN A 60 11.56 -5.97 4.75
N LYS A 61 11.22 -5.36 5.89
CA LYS A 61 10.25 -5.91 6.87
C LYS A 61 8.80 -5.77 6.38
N GLY A 62 8.52 -4.82 5.50
CA GLY A 62 7.22 -4.69 4.82
C GLY A 62 6.29 -3.66 5.46
N GLN A 63 5.00 -3.76 5.11
CA GLN A 63 4.00 -2.72 5.40
C GLN A 63 3.84 -2.42 6.89
N GLU A 64 3.78 -3.43 7.77
CA GLU A 64 3.62 -3.21 9.21
C GLU A 64 4.77 -2.38 9.81
N ALA A 65 6.00 -2.64 9.35
CA ALA A 65 7.16 -1.87 9.79
C ALA A 65 7.13 -0.42 9.26
N TYR A 66 6.63 -0.23 8.05
CA TYR A 66 6.44 1.10 7.47
C TYR A 66 5.38 1.90 8.23
N GLU A 67 4.27 1.29 8.62
CA GLU A 67 3.22 1.96 9.41
C GLU A 67 3.74 2.39 10.78
N GLU A 68 4.53 1.55 11.45
CA GLU A 68 5.12 1.91 12.73
C GLU A 68 6.21 2.98 12.58
N PHE A 69 6.95 2.97 11.47
CA PHE A 69 7.86 4.05 11.09
C PHE A 69 7.12 5.38 10.89
N LEU A 70 5.95 5.38 10.25
CA LEU A 70 5.13 6.59 10.13
C LEU A 70 4.69 7.12 11.50
N LYS A 71 4.26 6.25 12.43
CA LYS A 71 3.92 6.68 13.80
C LYS A 71 5.12 7.26 14.56
N ALA A 72 6.31 6.71 14.34
CA ALA A 72 7.54 7.27 14.90
C ALA A 72 7.81 8.67 14.31
N LEU A 73 7.66 8.84 13.00
CA LEU A 73 7.82 10.13 12.33
C LEU A 73 6.76 11.14 12.76
N GLU A 74 5.51 10.74 13.04
CA GLU A 74 4.47 11.66 13.54
C GLU A 74 4.89 12.33 14.85
N LYS A 75 5.62 11.62 15.70
CA LYS A 75 6.17 12.14 16.97
C LYS A 75 7.42 12.97 16.78
N GLU A 76 8.28 12.61 15.83
CA GLU A 76 9.61 13.19 15.65
C GLU A 76 9.59 14.37 14.66
N LYS A 77 8.99 14.17 13.49
CA LYS A 77 8.88 15.11 12.36
C LYS A 77 7.53 14.97 11.67
N CYS A 78 6.49 15.52 12.29
CA CYS A 78 5.11 15.45 11.79
C CYS A 78 4.93 15.93 10.34
N PHE A 79 5.71 16.93 9.89
CA PHE A 79 5.69 17.41 8.50
C PHE A 79 6.20 16.36 7.51
N VAL A 80 7.25 15.63 7.86
CA VAL A 80 7.79 14.54 7.03
C VAL A 80 6.75 13.41 6.95
N ALA A 81 6.19 13.00 8.09
CA ALA A 81 5.11 12.00 8.12
C ALA A 81 3.93 12.41 7.24
N TYR A 82 3.51 13.68 7.30
CA TYR A 82 2.43 14.22 6.47
C TYR A 82 2.72 14.09 4.97
N HIS A 83 3.95 14.36 4.52
CA HIS A 83 4.32 14.23 3.11
C HIS A 83 4.26 12.78 2.63
N LEU A 84 4.73 11.83 3.43
CA LEU A 84 4.65 10.41 3.12
C LEU A 84 3.19 9.93 3.04
N LEU A 85 2.36 10.29 4.01
CA LEU A 85 0.93 9.94 4.04
C LEU A 85 0.16 10.56 2.86
N LYS A 86 0.48 11.80 2.49
CA LYS A 86 -0.12 12.47 1.34
C LYS A 86 0.17 11.72 0.04
N GLU A 87 1.41 11.24 -0.12
CA GLU A 87 1.78 10.43 -1.28
C GLU A 87 1.06 9.08 -1.29
N GLU A 88 1.00 8.39 -0.15
CA GLU A 88 0.29 7.12 -0.01
C GLU A 88 -1.19 7.26 -0.39
N LYS A 89 -1.83 8.34 0.07
CA LYS A 89 -3.20 8.67 -0.30
C LYS A 89 -3.33 8.93 -1.80
N ALA A 90 -2.42 9.69 -2.41
CA ALA A 90 -2.46 9.98 -3.84
C ALA A 90 -2.35 8.70 -4.70
N ILE A 91 -1.45 7.78 -4.32
CA ILE A 91 -1.31 6.47 -4.97
C ILE A 91 -2.59 5.64 -4.81
N SER A 92 -3.17 5.63 -3.62
CA SER A 92 -4.39 4.89 -3.32
C SER A 92 -5.59 5.43 -4.10
N ASP A 93 -5.75 6.76 -4.16
CA ASP A 93 -6.81 7.43 -4.92
C ASP A 93 -6.68 7.13 -6.43
N TYR A 94 -5.47 7.10 -6.96
CA TYR A 94 -5.22 6.71 -8.36
C TYR A 94 -5.64 5.27 -8.65
N LYS A 95 -5.19 4.32 -7.80
CA LYS A 95 -5.55 2.89 -7.94
C LYS A 95 -7.06 2.66 -7.81
N LEU A 96 -7.71 3.38 -6.90
CA LEU A 96 -9.16 3.32 -6.72
C LEU A 96 -9.89 3.78 -7.99
N LYS A 97 -9.49 4.93 -8.56
CA LYS A 97 -10.05 5.42 -9.83
C LYS A 97 -9.88 4.42 -10.97
N GLU A 98 -8.68 3.85 -11.10
CA GLU A 98 -8.41 2.82 -12.13
C GLU A 98 -9.30 1.57 -11.94
N THR A 99 -9.50 1.16 -10.68
CA THR A 99 -10.34 -0.01 -10.34
C THR A 99 -11.81 0.26 -10.66
N ILE A 100 -12.32 1.44 -10.29
CA ILE A 100 -13.70 1.87 -10.60
C ILE A 100 -13.93 1.83 -12.11
N GLU A 101 -12.98 2.33 -12.89
CA GLU A 101 -13.09 2.36 -14.36
C GLU A 101 -13.08 0.95 -14.97
N LYS A 102 -12.23 0.04 -14.46
CA LYS A 102 -12.23 -1.37 -14.88
C LYS A 102 -13.57 -2.04 -14.56
N LEU A 103 -14.11 -1.80 -13.36
CA LEU A 103 -15.42 -2.34 -12.95
C LEU A 103 -16.56 -1.81 -13.83
N ARG A 104 -16.51 -0.54 -14.23
CA ARG A 104 -17.48 0.06 -15.16
C ARG A 104 -17.49 -0.67 -16.51
N LYS A 105 -16.31 -0.87 -17.11
CA LYS A 105 -16.18 -1.59 -18.40
C LYS A 105 -16.70 -3.02 -18.31
N ILE A 106 -16.33 -3.75 -17.26
CA ILE A 106 -16.83 -5.11 -17.02
C ILE A 106 -18.36 -5.10 -16.91
N LYS A 107 -18.94 -4.13 -16.19
CA LYS A 107 -20.41 -4.02 -16.07
C LYS A 107 -21.09 -3.76 -17.41
N GLU A 108 -20.51 -2.91 -18.26
CA GLU A 108 -21.01 -2.61 -19.61
C GLU A 108 -20.96 -3.83 -20.52
N GLU A 109 -19.90 -4.63 -20.46
CA GLU A 109 -19.78 -5.88 -21.22
C GLU A 109 -20.71 -6.99 -20.72
N LEU A 110 -20.96 -7.05 -19.40
CA LEU A 110 -21.77 -8.09 -18.78
C LEU A 110 -23.28 -7.89 -18.99
N LEU A 111 -23.73 -6.65 -19.20
CA LEU A 111 -25.14 -6.30 -19.44
C LEU A 111 -25.75 -7.04 -20.66
N PRO A 112 -25.19 -6.92 -21.87
CA PRO A 112 -25.74 -7.57 -23.06
C PRO A 112 -25.64 -9.10 -22.99
N LEU A 113 -24.62 -9.65 -22.30
CA LEU A 113 -24.50 -11.09 -22.10
C LEU A 113 -25.62 -11.63 -21.21
N LYS A 114 -26.01 -10.89 -20.16
CA LYS A 114 -27.14 -11.25 -19.30
C LYS A 114 -28.47 -11.19 -20.05
N GLU A 115 -28.67 -10.17 -20.89
CA GLU A 115 -29.87 -10.05 -21.73
C GLU A 115 -29.99 -11.21 -22.73
N LYS A 116 -28.91 -11.53 -23.45
CA LYS A 116 -28.86 -12.69 -24.37
C LYS A 116 -29.19 -14.00 -23.66
N ALA A 117 -28.56 -14.26 -22.51
CA ALA A 117 -28.82 -15.45 -21.72
C ALA A 117 -30.27 -15.52 -21.19
N ALA A 118 -30.90 -14.38 -20.88
CA ALA A 118 -32.29 -14.33 -20.48
C ALA A 118 -33.24 -14.64 -21.65
N ILE A 119 -32.96 -14.08 -22.83
CA ILE A 119 -33.72 -14.37 -24.06
C ILE A 119 -33.63 -15.86 -24.38
N GLU A 120 -32.43 -16.44 -24.49
CA GLU A 120 -32.24 -17.87 -24.76
C GLU A 120 -33.01 -18.76 -23.78
N LYS A 121 -32.94 -18.47 -22.47
CA LYS A 121 -33.70 -19.21 -21.45
C LYS A 121 -35.21 -19.16 -21.66
N THR A 122 -35.75 -18.03 -22.13
CA THR A 122 -37.19 -17.91 -22.41
C THR A 122 -37.60 -18.65 -23.68
N THR A 123 -36.77 -18.60 -24.73
CA THR A 123 -36.99 -19.33 -25.98
C THR A 123 -36.99 -20.84 -25.75
N PHE A 124 -35.99 -21.37 -25.04
CA PHE A 124 -35.91 -22.79 -24.69
C PHE A 124 -37.10 -23.30 -23.86
N LYS A 125 -37.67 -22.45 -22.99
CA LYS A 125 -38.89 -22.83 -22.23
C LYS A 125 -40.12 -22.93 -23.11
N LYS A 126 -40.31 -22.03 -24.07
CA LYS A 126 -41.45 -22.06 -24.99
C LYS A 126 -41.41 -23.27 -25.91
N GLU A 127 -40.25 -23.57 -26.50
CA GLU A 127 -40.09 -24.72 -27.40
C GLU A 127 -40.34 -26.08 -26.71
N ARG A 128 -40.09 -26.18 -25.39
CA ARG A 128 -40.43 -27.37 -24.60
C ARG A 128 -41.92 -27.53 -24.32
N MET A 129 -42.68 -26.42 -24.25
CA MET A 129 -44.12 -26.45 -24.00
C MET A 129 -44.95 -26.73 -25.26
N GLU A 130 -44.41 -26.45 -26.45
CA GLU A 130 -45.10 -26.70 -27.73
C GLU A 130 -44.88 -28.12 -28.29
N LYS A 131 -43.91 -28.87 -27.74
CA LYS A 131 -43.54 -30.22 -28.19
C LYS A 131 -43.96 -31.36 -27.24
N GLY A 132 -44.73 -31.06 -26.20
CA GLY A 132 -45.30 -32.04 -25.25
C GLY A 132 -46.82 -31.98 -25.28
#